data_AF-A0A0Q5TBX3-F1
#
_entry.id   AF-A0A0Q5TBX3-F1
#
_cell.length_a   1.000
_cell.length_b   1.000
_cell.length_c   1.000
_cell.angle_alpha   90.00
_cell.angle_beta   90.00
_cell.angle_gamma   90.00
#
_symmetry.space_group_name_H-M   'P 1'
#
loop_
_entity.id
_entity.type
_entity.pdbx_description
1 polymer ?
#
loop_
_entity_poly.entity_id
_entity_poly.type
_entity_poly.pdbx_seq_one_letter_code
_entity_poly.pdbx_strand_id
1 'polypeptide(L)'
;MKIGLFFFYLRMKNISFGLHVPPAASGYCAELFHTNHFAFSLSRPRRTRLGDFTVKPGLIPKITVNANLNPYSFLVTYLHEVAHCVVHYKYKTKLRKRVAPHGPEWKYEFGVLLQPVLTENIFPKDILVHLVRYAKNPAASTGGDQLLFNALRSYDEHAADTGRITLAQLHEGTSFMFKNRVFTRGTMRRTRVLCTDKASQRLYTIPAHALVEAC
;
A
#
# COMPACT_ATOMS: atom_id res chain seq x y z
N MET A 1 30.64 24.49 22.98
CA MET A 1 29.27 23.94 22.99
C MET A 1 29.01 23.13 21.71
N LYS A 2 29.31 21.83 21.71
CA LYS A 2 28.99 20.88 20.61
C LYS A 2 28.40 19.58 21.18
N ILE A 3 27.48 19.72 22.13
CA ILE A 3 26.90 18.57 22.87
C ILE A 3 25.48 18.22 22.35
N GLY A 4 24.89 19.03 21.46
CA GLY A 4 23.50 18.85 21.00
C GLY A 4 23.26 17.87 19.84
N LEU A 5 24.27 17.55 19.02
CA LEU A 5 24.07 16.70 17.83
C LEU A 5 24.22 15.19 18.10
N PHE A 6 24.93 14.81 19.17
CA PHE A 6 25.27 13.41 19.43
C PHE A 6 24.16 12.63 20.16
N PHE A 7 23.26 13.32 20.87
CA PHE A 7 22.17 12.70 21.63
C PHE A 7 20.89 12.43 20.82
N PHE A 8 20.81 12.86 19.57
CA PHE A 8 19.64 12.58 18.70
C PHE A 8 19.67 11.19 18.05
N TYR A 9 20.77 10.45 18.21
CA TYR A 9 20.93 9.08 17.73
C TYR A 9 20.38 8.02 18.72
N LEU A 10 19.51 8.42 19.65
CA LEU A 10 18.90 7.48 20.60
C LEU A 10 17.61 6.86 20.05
N ARG A 11 17.67 5.53 19.89
CA ARG A 11 16.61 4.58 19.49
C ARG A 11 16.22 4.58 18.00
N MET A 12 17.20 4.44 17.11
CA MET A 12 16.94 3.65 15.92
C MET A 12 16.88 2.18 16.37
N LYS A 13 15.68 1.62 16.50
CA LYS A 13 15.59 0.15 16.42
C LYS A 13 16.20 -0.21 15.07
N ASN A 14 17.24 -1.04 15.05
CA ASN A 14 17.75 -1.61 13.80
C ASN A 14 16.59 -2.36 13.16
N ILE A 15 15.92 -1.73 12.20
CA ILE A 15 14.85 -2.39 11.46
C ILE A 15 15.54 -3.13 10.34
N SER A 16 15.57 -4.45 10.47
CA SER A 16 16.02 -5.33 9.39
C SER A 16 14.90 -5.43 8.37
N PHE A 17 15.08 -4.78 7.21
CA PHE A 17 14.18 -4.95 6.08
C PHE A 17 14.23 -6.37 5.50
N GLY A 18 15.31 -7.12 5.73
CA GLY A 18 15.54 -8.44 5.13
C GLY A 18 14.47 -9.51 5.45
N LEU A 19 13.67 -9.30 6.50
CA LEU A 19 12.55 -10.19 6.84
C LEU A 19 11.21 -9.79 6.20
N HIS A 20 11.16 -8.64 5.52
CA HIS A 20 9.91 -8.01 5.09
C HIS A 20 9.88 -7.63 3.60
N VAL A 21 11.01 -7.65 2.90
CA VAL A 21 11.08 -7.38 1.46
C VAL A 21 11.85 -8.49 0.76
N PRO A 22 11.75 -8.63 -0.58
CA PRO A 22 12.64 -9.52 -1.32
C PRO A 22 14.11 -9.24 -0.96
N PRO A 23 14.96 -10.27 -0.76
CA PRO A 23 16.32 -10.07 -0.27
C PRO A 23 17.13 -9.06 -1.09
N ALA A 24 16.98 -9.09 -2.43
CA ALA A 24 17.63 -8.17 -3.35
C ALA A 24 17.21 -6.69 -3.19
N ALA A 25 16.05 -6.41 -2.60
CA ALA A 25 15.56 -5.04 -2.35
C ALA A 25 15.95 -4.49 -0.97
N SER A 26 16.42 -5.34 -0.05
CA SER A 26 16.68 -4.94 1.34
C SER A 26 17.72 -3.82 1.46
N GLY A 27 18.79 -3.87 0.65
CA GLY A 27 19.83 -2.84 0.63
C GLY A 27 19.27 -1.48 0.20
N TYR A 28 18.48 -1.46 -0.88
CA TYR A 28 17.83 -0.25 -1.37
C TYR A 28 16.85 0.34 -0.35
N CYS A 29 16.06 -0.49 0.33
CA CYS A 29 15.17 -0.01 1.39
C CYS A 29 15.94 0.65 2.55
N ALA A 30 17.05 0.06 2.98
CA ALA A 30 17.90 0.61 4.02
C ALA A 30 18.52 1.94 3.59
N GLU A 31 19.02 2.04 2.35
CA GLU A 31 19.54 3.30 1.80
C GLU A 31 18.49 4.41 1.81
N LEU A 32 17.26 4.11 1.37
CA LEU A 32 16.15 5.08 1.41
C LEU A 32 15.82 5.53 2.83
N PHE A 33 15.87 4.62 3.80
CA PHE A 33 15.67 4.95 5.22
C PHE A 33 16.76 5.90 5.74
N HIS A 34 18.02 5.65 5.41
CA HIS A 34 19.14 6.48 5.85
C HIS A 34 19.15 7.86 5.20
N THR A 35 18.86 7.93 3.89
CA THR A 35 18.96 9.17 3.10
C THR A 35 17.77 10.12 3.27
N ASN A 36 16.58 9.61 3.59
CA ASN A 36 15.36 10.44 3.66
C ASN A 36 14.94 10.83 5.09
N HIS A 37 15.74 10.48 6.12
CA HIS A 37 15.62 10.97 7.50
C HIS A 37 14.21 10.87 8.14
N PHE A 38 13.61 9.68 8.11
CA PHE A 38 12.33 9.41 8.78
C PHE A 38 12.46 8.33 9.86
N ALA A 39 11.55 8.34 10.84
CA ALA A 39 11.36 7.22 11.75
C ALA A 39 10.55 6.11 11.06
N PHE A 40 10.99 4.86 11.16
CA PHE A 40 10.25 3.71 10.64
C PHE A 40 9.76 2.80 11.77
N SER A 41 8.61 2.16 11.59
CA SER A 41 8.15 1.10 12.50
C SER A 41 7.09 0.22 11.84
N LEU A 42 7.11 -1.07 12.17
CA LEU A 42 6.02 -1.98 11.81
C LEU A 42 4.76 -1.65 12.61
N SER A 43 3.60 -1.68 11.95
CA SER A 43 2.31 -1.53 12.59
C SER A 43 1.56 -2.86 12.66
N ARG A 44 0.66 -2.96 13.64
CA ARG A 44 -0.36 -4.02 13.65
C ARG A 44 -1.18 -3.97 12.36
N PRO A 45 -1.69 -5.12 11.86
CA PRO A 45 -2.48 -5.19 10.64
C PRO A 45 -3.69 -4.24 10.68
N ARG A 46 -3.77 -3.35 9.70
CA ARG A 46 -4.91 -2.45 9.49
C ARG A 46 -5.55 -2.75 8.14
N ARG A 47 -6.88 -2.92 8.12
CA ARG A 47 -7.61 -3.27 6.89
C ARG A 47 -7.76 -2.13 5.89
N THR A 48 -7.81 -0.88 6.36
CA THR A 48 -8.07 0.29 5.51
C THR A 48 -6.81 1.01 5.05
N ARG A 49 -5.65 0.67 5.62
CA ARG A 49 -4.40 1.40 5.42
C ARG A 49 -3.19 0.46 5.61
N LEU A 50 -2.51 0.14 4.52
CA LEU A 50 -1.38 -0.80 4.52
C LEU A 50 -0.09 -0.14 5.00
N GLY A 51 0.11 1.12 4.66
CA GLY A 51 1.21 1.97 5.11
C GLY A 51 0.69 3.36 5.50
N ASP A 52 1.50 4.14 6.22
CA ASP A 52 1.15 5.51 6.58
C ASP A 52 2.39 6.37 6.79
N PHE A 53 2.41 7.54 6.14
CA PHE A 53 3.32 8.63 6.37
C PHE A 53 2.66 9.75 7.20
N THR A 54 3.28 10.12 8.32
CA THR A 54 2.79 11.17 9.23
C THR A 54 3.88 12.20 9.52
N VAL A 55 3.50 13.47 9.49
CA VAL A 55 4.34 14.60 9.93
C VAL A 55 3.68 15.29 11.12
N LYS A 56 4.47 15.58 12.16
CA LYS A 56 4.04 16.36 13.32
C LYS A 56 5.01 17.52 13.55
N PRO A 57 4.54 18.71 13.98
CA PRO A 57 5.43 19.83 14.31
C PRO A 57 6.49 19.41 15.34
N GLY A 58 7.75 19.77 15.08
CA GLY A 58 8.87 19.49 15.98
C GLY A 58 9.35 18.03 16.03
N LEU A 59 8.76 17.12 15.24
CA LEU A 59 9.16 15.71 15.18
C LEU A 59 9.63 15.34 13.77
N ILE A 60 10.54 14.37 13.69
CA ILE A 60 10.91 13.76 12.41
C ILE A 60 9.68 13.05 11.80
N PRO A 61 9.52 13.06 10.47
CA PRO A 61 8.45 12.32 9.82
C PRO A 61 8.49 10.84 10.18
N LYS A 62 7.33 10.20 10.21
CA LYS A 62 7.20 8.79 10.58
C LYS A 62 6.51 8.01 9.46
N ILE A 63 7.09 6.88 9.11
CA ILE A 63 6.49 5.86 8.24
C ILE A 63 6.13 4.63 9.08
N THR A 64 4.95 4.08 8.82
CA THR A 64 4.55 2.76 9.31
C THR A 64 4.09 1.87 8.18
N VAL A 65 4.36 0.56 8.26
CA VAL A 65 3.87 -0.45 7.32
C VAL A 65 3.33 -1.64 8.11
N ASN A 66 2.22 -2.21 7.66
CA ASN A 66 1.62 -3.39 8.31
C ASN A 66 2.60 -4.57 8.28
N ALA A 67 2.81 -5.20 9.44
CA ALA A 67 3.79 -6.27 9.59
C ALA A 67 3.43 -7.58 8.86
N ASN A 68 2.17 -7.76 8.48
CA ASN A 68 1.63 -9.01 7.92
C ASN A 68 1.53 -9.01 6.38
N LEU A 69 2.14 -8.04 5.71
CA LEU A 69 2.16 -8.01 4.25
C LEU A 69 3.17 -9.05 3.75
N ASN A 70 2.84 -9.73 2.64
CA ASN A 70 3.84 -10.49 1.91
C ASN A 70 4.99 -9.57 1.43
N PRO A 71 6.19 -10.11 1.14
CA PRO A 71 7.36 -9.28 0.86
C PRO A 71 7.19 -8.27 -0.28
N TYR A 72 6.46 -8.65 -1.34
CA TYR A 72 6.21 -7.79 -2.49
C TYR A 72 5.24 -6.67 -2.17
N SER A 73 4.13 -6.99 -1.49
CA SER A 73 3.16 -6.01 -1.00
C SER A 73 3.80 -5.01 -0.04
N PHE A 74 4.69 -5.50 0.83
CA PHE A 74 5.44 -4.66 1.76
C PHE A 74 6.34 -3.69 1.02
N LEU A 75 7.15 -4.16 0.07
CA LEU A 75 8.06 -3.31 -0.70
C LEU A 75 7.32 -2.18 -1.42
N VAL A 76 6.24 -2.50 -2.15
CA VAL A 76 5.44 -1.49 -2.87
C VAL A 76 4.81 -0.50 -1.89
N THR A 77 4.30 -0.98 -0.74
CA THR A 77 3.71 -0.12 0.30
C THR A 77 4.76 0.77 0.97
N TYR A 78 5.96 0.25 1.22
CA TYR A 78 7.06 1.02 1.79
C TYR A 78 7.47 2.17 0.86
N LEU A 79 7.71 1.88 -0.43
CA LEU A 79 8.07 2.89 -1.42
C LEU A 79 6.96 3.94 -1.60
N HIS A 80 5.70 3.54 -1.46
CA HIS A 80 4.56 4.47 -1.47
C HIS A 80 4.68 5.53 -0.37
N GLU A 81 4.96 5.09 0.86
CA GLU A 81 5.11 6.01 1.99
C GLU A 81 6.41 6.81 1.93
N VAL A 82 7.50 6.22 1.42
CA VAL A 82 8.76 6.95 1.19
C VAL A 82 8.56 8.05 0.15
N ALA A 83 7.76 7.83 -0.90
CA ALA A 83 7.41 8.87 -1.87
C ALA A 83 6.70 10.07 -1.22
N HIS A 84 5.78 9.84 -0.27
CA HIS A 84 5.18 10.94 0.51
C HIS A 84 6.23 11.70 1.32
N CYS A 85 7.20 11.00 1.90
CA CYS A 85 8.31 11.60 2.63
C CYS A 85 9.21 12.46 1.72
N VAL A 86 9.61 11.93 0.57
CA VAL A 86 10.40 12.64 -0.44
C VAL A 86 9.67 13.90 -0.89
N VAL A 87 8.37 13.80 -1.18
CA VAL A 87 7.55 14.95 -1.55
C VAL A 87 7.50 15.99 -0.42
N HIS A 88 7.33 15.54 0.83
CA HIS A 88 7.34 16.41 2.00
C HIS A 88 8.63 17.21 2.11
N TYR A 89 9.79 16.62 1.86
CA TYR A 89 11.06 17.36 1.94
C TYR A 89 11.32 18.24 0.72
N LYS A 90 11.10 17.73 -0.49
CA LYS A 90 11.44 18.45 -1.74
C LYS A 90 10.52 19.62 -2.07
N TYR A 91 9.23 19.54 -1.71
CA TYR A 91 8.20 20.47 -2.20
C TYR A 91 7.57 21.36 -1.12
N LYS A 92 7.86 21.12 0.17
CA LYS A 92 7.29 21.89 1.30
C LYS A 92 7.62 23.38 1.31
N THR A 93 8.75 23.79 0.74
CA THR A 93 9.19 25.20 0.71
C THR A 93 8.78 25.94 -0.56
N LYS A 94 8.36 25.22 -1.62
CA LYS A 94 8.21 25.80 -2.96
C LYS A 94 6.81 26.35 -3.28
N LEU A 95 5.78 26.11 -2.46
CA LEU A 95 4.40 26.49 -2.80
C LEU A 95 3.60 26.99 -1.59
N ARG A 96 2.92 28.14 -1.75
CA ARG A 96 1.79 28.57 -0.89
C ARG A 96 0.58 27.63 -1.01
N LYS A 97 0.56 26.70 -1.98
CA LYS A 97 -0.49 25.70 -2.18
C LYS A 97 -0.04 24.33 -1.66
N ARG A 98 -0.94 23.69 -0.91
CA ARG A 98 -0.80 22.33 -0.40
C ARG A 98 -0.66 21.34 -1.56
N VAL A 99 0.44 20.57 -1.59
CA VAL A 99 0.63 19.48 -2.57
C VAL A 99 -0.45 18.42 -2.33
N ALA A 100 -1.13 18.02 -3.42
CA ALA A 100 -2.18 17.02 -3.34
C ALA A 100 -1.58 15.63 -3.05
N PRO A 101 -2.17 14.84 -2.13
CA PRO A 101 -1.76 13.46 -1.94
C PRO A 101 -1.96 12.71 -3.26
N HIS A 102 -0.94 11.96 -3.68
CA HIS A 102 -0.94 11.21 -4.93
C HIS A 102 -1.13 12.07 -6.21
N GLY A 103 -0.81 13.37 -6.11
CA GLY A 103 -0.74 14.29 -7.23
C GLY A 103 0.49 14.07 -8.13
N PRO A 104 0.71 14.92 -9.14
CA PRO A 104 1.81 14.77 -10.10
C PRO A 104 3.19 14.60 -9.45
N GLU A 105 3.48 15.37 -8.39
CA GLU A 105 4.74 15.30 -7.65
C GLU A 105 4.94 13.93 -6.99
N TRP A 106 3.90 13.43 -6.32
CA TRP A 106 3.95 12.11 -5.70
C TRP A 106 4.08 10.99 -6.74
N LYS A 107 3.34 11.08 -7.86
CA LYS A 107 3.42 10.07 -8.92
C LYS A 107 4.81 10.01 -9.53
N TYR A 108 5.42 11.18 -9.75
CA TYR A 108 6.79 11.29 -10.25
C TYR A 108 7.79 10.64 -9.27
N GLU A 109 7.79 11.07 -8.00
CA GLU A 109 8.74 10.57 -7.00
C GLU A 109 8.53 9.07 -6.72
N PHE A 110 7.28 8.59 -6.69
CA PHE A 110 6.99 7.17 -6.54
C PHE A 110 7.49 6.36 -7.75
N GLY A 111 7.37 6.89 -8.97
CA GLY A 111 7.94 6.27 -10.17
C GLY A 111 9.47 6.17 -10.13
N VAL A 112 10.14 7.25 -9.68
CA VAL A 112 11.61 7.26 -9.48
C VAL A 112 12.04 6.22 -8.46
N LEU A 113 11.31 6.11 -7.33
CA LEU A 113 11.61 5.13 -6.28
C LEU A 113 11.31 3.68 -6.70
N LEU A 114 10.33 3.46 -7.58
CA LEU A 114 10.03 2.13 -8.10
C LEU A 114 11.09 1.64 -9.09
N GLN A 115 11.65 2.52 -9.92
CA GLN A 115 12.47 2.11 -11.06
C GLN A 115 13.61 1.11 -10.70
N PRO A 116 14.40 1.30 -9.62
CA PRO A 116 15.50 0.40 -9.30
C PRO A 116 15.07 -1.02 -8.91
N VAL A 117 13.80 -1.18 -8.53
CA VAL A 117 13.26 -2.47 -8.08
C VAL A 117 12.39 -3.17 -9.13
N LEU A 118 12.17 -2.57 -10.32
CA LEU A 118 11.37 -3.15 -11.40
C LEU A 118 12.16 -4.20 -12.21
N THR A 119 12.60 -5.26 -11.54
CA THR A 119 13.48 -6.29 -12.09
C THR A 119 13.00 -7.69 -11.70
N GLU A 120 13.31 -8.69 -12.54
CA GLU A 120 12.93 -10.09 -12.27
C GLU A 120 13.67 -10.71 -11.06
N ASN A 121 14.78 -10.10 -10.62
CA ASN A 121 15.47 -10.54 -9.39
C ASN A 121 14.76 -10.08 -8.10
N ILE A 122 13.84 -9.10 -8.18
CA ILE A 122 13.11 -8.56 -7.03
C ILE A 122 11.64 -8.94 -7.11
N PHE A 123 11.01 -8.86 -8.27
CA PHE A 123 9.61 -9.25 -8.46
C PHE A 123 9.49 -10.44 -9.41
N PRO A 124 8.73 -11.48 -9.04
CA PRO A 124 8.27 -12.50 -9.96
C PRO A 124 7.56 -11.89 -11.17
N LYS A 125 7.67 -12.56 -12.32
CA LYS A 125 7.20 -12.05 -13.61
C LYS A 125 5.72 -11.66 -13.62
N ASP A 126 4.88 -12.42 -12.92
CA ASP A 126 3.43 -12.19 -12.80
C ASP A 126 3.10 -10.90 -12.03
N ILE A 127 3.87 -10.55 -10.99
CA ILE A 127 3.78 -9.23 -10.35
C ILE A 127 4.40 -8.15 -11.24
N LEU A 128 5.60 -8.39 -11.78
CA LEU A 128 6.41 -7.39 -12.46
C LEU A 128 5.67 -6.78 -13.66
N VAL A 129 5.01 -7.60 -14.49
CA VAL A 129 4.23 -7.12 -15.64
C VAL A 129 3.15 -6.12 -15.22
N HIS A 130 2.43 -6.41 -14.14
CA HIS A 130 1.39 -5.53 -13.63
C HIS A 130 1.95 -4.30 -12.91
N LEU A 131 3.07 -4.44 -12.23
CA LEU A 131 3.73 -3.35 -11.52
C LEU A 131 4.34 -2.32 -12.48
N VAL A 132 5.00 -2.77 -13.56
CA VAL A 132 5.52 -1.89 -14.64
C VAL A 132 4.39 -1.10 -15.29
N ARG A 133 3.23 -1.74 -15.53
CA ARG A 133 2.06 -1.03 -16.05
C ARG A 133 1.53 -0.01 -15.04
N TYR A 134 1.39 -0.40 -13.77
CA TYR A 134 0.89 0.47 -12.70
C TYR A 134 1.79 1.70 -12.49
N ALA A 135 3.11 1.54 -12.58
CA ALA A 135 4.10 2.61 -12.40
C ALA A 135 3.92 3.78 -13.39
N LYS A 136 3.29 3.57 -14.55
CA LYS A 136 3.01 4.64 -15.53
C LYS A 136 2.02 5.68 -15.01
N ASN A 137 1.04 5.26 -14.21
CA ASN A 137 0.03 6.15 -13.63
C ASN A 137 -0.53 5.53 -12.35
N PRO A 138 0.23 5.58 -11.25
CA PRO A 138 -0.11 4.87 -10.02
C PRO A 138 -1.36 5.49 -9.38
N ALA A 139 -2.29 4.62 -8.97
CA ALA A 139 -3.45 5.01 -8.16
C ALA A 139 -3.04 5.27 -6.71
N ALA A 140 -3.92 5.91 -5.92
CA ALA A 140 -3.67 6.23 -4.51
C ALA A 140 -3.42 5.00 -3.61
N SER A 141 -3.74 3.79 -4.08
CA SER A 141 -3.34 2.52 -3.47
C SER A 141 -3.28 1.42 -4.54
N THR A 142 -2.53 0.35 -4.27
CA THR A 142 -2.52 -0.85 -5.13
C THR A 142 -3.90 -1.49 -5.26
N GLY A 143 -4.75 -1.41 -4.21
CA GLY A 143 -6.14 -1.88 -4.26
C GLY A 143 -7.04 -1.10 -5.25
N GLY A 144 -6.59 0.05 -5.76
CA GLY A 144 -7.24 0.74 -6.87
C GLY A 144 -6.95 0.12 -8.25
N ASP A 145 -5.87 -0.67 -8.35
CA ASP A 145 -5.48 -1.40 -9.56
C ASP A 145 -5.76 -2.89 -9.38
N GLN A 146 -6.80 -3.36 -10.09
CA GLN A 146 -7.29 -4.72 -9.95
C GLN A 146 -6.24 -5.80 -10.26
N LEU A 147 -5.45 -5.58 -11.31
CA LEU A 147 -4.54 -6.61 -11.81
C LEU A 147 -3.29 -6.70 -10.93
N LEU A 148 -2.73 -5.55 -10.53
CA LEU A 148 -1.62 -5.53 -9.58
C LEU A 148 -2.04 -6.05 -8.20
N PHE A 149 -3.23 -5.66 -7.72
CA PHE A 149 -3.73 -6.16 -6.45
C PHE A 149 -3.84 -7.69 -6.41
N ASN A 150 -4.41 -8.29 -7.47
CA ASN A 150 -4.55 -9.74 -7.53
C ASN A 150 -3.20 -10.47 -7.59
N ALA A 151 -2.26 -9.95 -8.38
CA ALA A 151 -0.93 -10.53 -8.50
C ALA A 151 -0.10 -10.39 -7.21
N LEU A 152 -0.26 -9.31 -6.46
CA LEU A 152 0.37 -9.18 -5.14
C LEU A 152 -0.26 -10.13 -4.11
N ARG A 153 -1.59 -10.30 -4.16
CA ARG A 153 -2.35 -11.14 -3.22
C ARG A 153 -2.08 -12.63 -3.41
N SER A 154 -1.72 -13.10 -4.60
CA SER A 154 -1.39 -14.53 -4.81
C SER A 154 -0.18 -15.01 -4.02
N TYR A 155 0.59 -14.09 -3.43
CA TYR A 155 1.75 -14.35 -2.57
C TYR A 155 1.44 -14.20 -1.07
N ASP A 156 0.19 -13.99 -0.68
CA ASP A 156 -0.18 -14.05 0.73
C ASP A 156 -0.15 -15.52 1.22
N GLU A 157 0.45 -15.78 2.39
CA GLU A 157 0.62 -17.13 2.98
C GLU A 157 -0.71 -17.88 3.22
N HIS A 158 -1.85 -17.18 3.15
CA HIS A 158 -3.20 -17.72 3.29
C HIS A 158 -4.06 -17.55 2.02
N ALA A 159 -3.44 -17.36 0.85
CA ALA A 159 -4.16 -17.27 -0.42
C ALA A 159 -4.80 -18.61 -0.83
N ALA A 160 -4.29 -19.73 -0.30
CA ALA A 160 -4.92 -21.03 -0.43
C ALA A 160 -5.99 -21.22 0.67
N ASP A 161 -7.21 -21.48 0.21
CA ASP A 161 -8.21 -22.28 0.93
C ASP A 161 -9.08 -21.59 2.00
N THR A 162 -10.01 -20.73 1.56
CA THR A 162 -11.16 -20.32 2.40
C THR A 162 -12.52 -20.57 1.74
N GLY A 163 -12.59 -21.21 0.57
CA GLY A 163 -13.84 -21.35 -0.20
C GLY A 163 -14.48 -20.02 -0.64
N ARG A 164 -13.76 -18.90 -0.49
CA ARG A 164 -14.24 -17.56 -0.84
C ARG A 164 -14.02 -17.26 -2.31
N ILE A 165 -15.02 -16.64 -2.93
CA ILE A 165 -14.97 -16.20 -4.33
C ILE A 165 -14.83 -14.68 -4.41
N THR A 166 -14.39 -14.15 -5.55
CA THR A 166 -14.39 -12.71 -5.77
C THR A 166 -15.81 -12.20 -6.01
N LEU A 167 -16.11 -10.99 -5.52
CA LEU A 167 -17.41 -10.36 -5.74
C LEU A 167 -17.76 -10.18 -7.23
N ALA A 168 -16.75 -10.06 -8.10
CA ALA A 168 -16.93 -10.03 -9.55
C ALA A 168 -17.57 -11.33 -10.10
N GLN A 169 -17.29 -12.48 -9.49
CA GLN A 169 -17.78 -13.79 -9.93
C GLN A 169 -19.24 -14.06 -9.52
N LEU A 170 -19.80 -13.30 -8.57
CA LEU A 170 -21.20 -13.44 -8.18
C LEU A 170 -22.15 -12.89 -9.25
N HIS A 171 -23.36 -13.43 -9.33
CA HIS A 171 -24.43 -12.89 -10.18
C HIS A 171 -25.11 -11.68 -9.51
N GLU A 172 -25.71 -10.79 -10.32
CA GLU A 172 -26.50 -9.69 -9.78
C GLU A 172 -27.73 -10.21 -9.04
N GLY A 173 -28.06 -9.61 -7.91
CA GLY A 173 -29.09 -10.10 -6.99
C GLY A 173 -28.59 -11.14 -5.96
N THR A 174 -27.42 -11.74 -6.14
CA THR A 174 -26.90 -12.72 -5.17
C THR A 174 -26.58 -12.05 -3.84
N SER A 175 -27.00 -12.69 -2.74
CA SER A 175 -26.64 -12.28 -1.39
C SER A 175 -25.27 -12.84 -1.01
N PHE A 176 -24.48 -12.06 -0.27
CA PHE A 176 -23.15 -12.49 0.17
C PHE A 176 -22.77 -11.84 1.49
N MET A 177 -21.87 -12.50 2.23
CA MET A 177 -21.26 -11.95 3.43
C MET A 177 -19.93 -11.27 3.11
N PHE A 178 -19.77 -10.04 3.60
CA PHE A 178 -18.52 -9.30 3.52
C PHE A 178 -18.28 -8.52 4.82
N LYS A 179 -17.15 -8.79 5.49
CA LYS A 179 -16.79 -8.15 6.77
C LYS A 179 -17.93 -8.22 7.81
N ASN A 180 -18.52 -9.41 7.98
CA ASN A 180 -19.60 -9.72 8.93
C ASN A 180 -20.89 -8.94 8.69
N ARG A 181 -21.12 -8.46 7.46
CA ARG A 181 -22.37 -7.85 7.02
C ARG A 181 -22.87 -8.58 5.77
N VAL A 182 -24.18 -8.69 5.65
CA VAL A 182 -24.83 -9.32 4.49
C VAL A 182 -25.21 -8.22 3.49
N PHE A 183 -24.76 -8.39 2.25
CA PHE A 183 -25.05 -7.50 1.16
C PHE A 183 -25.76 -8.24 0.04
N THR A 184 -26.50 -7.50 -0.79
CA THR A 184 -26.96 -7.96 -2.10
C THR A 184 -26.07 -7.33 -3.16
N ARG A 185 -25.53 -8.17 -4.07
CA ARG A 185 -24.76 -7.70 -5.22
C ARG A 185 -25.67 -6.97 -6.19
N GLY A 186 -25.35 -5.72 -6.49
CA GLY A 186 -25.95 -4.96 -7.60
C GLY A 186 -25.00 -4.93 -8.80
N THR A 187 -25.11 -3.85 -9.57
CA THR A 187 -24.39 -3.70 -10.83
C THR A 187 -22.88 -3.50 -10.65
N MET A 188 -22.10 -4.19 -11.49
CA MET A 188 -20.67 -3.97 -11.59
C MET A 188 -20.36 -2.62 -12.25
N ARG A 189 -19.43 -1.89 -11.65
CA ARG A 189 -18.73 -0.73 -12.24
C ARG A 189 -17.28 -1.14 -12.52
N ARG A 190 -16.51 -0.23 -13.13
CA ARG A 190 -15.11 -0.47 -13.59
C ARG A 190 -14.27 -1.36 -12.67
N THR A 191 -14.08 -0.99 -11.40
CA THR A 191 -13.29 -1.77 -10.40
C THR A 191 -14.05 -2.05 -9.10
N ARG A 192 -15.34 -1.70 -9.07
CA ARG A 192 -16.18 -1.66 -7.87
C ARG A 192 -17.55 -2.19 -8.21
N VAL A 193 -18.24 -2.82 -7.28
CA VAL A 193 -19.60 -3.32 -7.44
C VAL A 193 -20.50 -2.54 -6.49
N LEU A 194 -21.62 -2.02 -7.00
CA LEU A 194 -22.64 -1.40 -6.19
C LEU A 194 -23.36 -2.49 -5.40
N CYS A 195 -23.46 -2.34 -4.09
CA CYS A 195 -24.01 -3.36 -3.19
C CYS A 195 -24.98 -2.71 -2.20
N THR A 196 -26.08 -3.38 -1.90
CA THR A 196 -27.04 -2.92 -0.89
C THR A 196 -26.80 -3.69 0.40
N ASP A 197 -26.57 -3.00 1.51
CA ASP A 197 -26.48 -3.64 2.82
C ASP A 197 -27.87 -4.08 3.29
N LYS A 198 -28.08 -5.36 3.58
CA LYS A 198 -29.42 -5.87 3.93
C LYS A 198 -29.96 -5.29 5.24
N ALA A 199 -29.09 -4.99 6.20
CA ALA A 199 -29.50 -4.44 7.48
C ALA A 199 -29.95 -2.97 7.38
N SER A 200 -29.15 -2.10 6.75
CA SER A 200 -29.42 -0.66 6.69
C SER A 200 -30.11 -0.18 5.41
N GLN A 201 -30.23 -1.04 4.40
CA GLN A 201 -30.70 -0.71 3.04
C GLN A 201 -29.86 0.37 2.33
N ARG A 202 -28.69 0.73 2.86
CA ARG A 202 -27.79 1.71 2.25
C ARG A 202 -26.95 1.10 1.14
N LEU A 203 -26.65 1.91 0.14
CA LEU A 203 -25.77 1.56 -0.97
C LEU A 203 -24.30 1.76 -0.61
N TYR A 204 -23.46 0.81 -1.01
CA TYR A 204 -22.01 0.81 -0.85
C TYR A 204 -21.33 0.41 -2.15
N THR A 205 -20.07 0.81 -2.33
CA THR A 205 -19.23 0.29 -3.42
C THR A 205 -18.10 -0.58 -2.86
N ILE A 206 -18.14 -1.86 -3.19
CA ILE A 206 -17.15 -2.85 -2.75
C ILE A 206 -16.19 -3.15 -3.91
N PRO A 207 -14.87 -3.27 -3.71
CA PRO A 207 -13.95 -3.66 -4.78
C PRO A 207 -14.37 -4.98 -5.43
N ALA A 208 -14.32 -5.05 -6.76
CA ALA A 208 -14.75 -6.24 -7.49
C ALA A 208 -13.95 -7.51 -7.11
N HIS A 209 -12.71 -7.35 -6.66
CA HIS A 209 -11.87 -8.45 -6.17
C HIS A 209 -12.00 -8.79 -4.70
N ALA A 210 -12.83 -8.08 -3.96
CA ALA A 210 -13.10 -8.42 -2.58
C ALA A 210 -13.52 -9.89 -2.53
N LEU A 211 -12.86 -10.67 -1.67
CA LEU A 211 -13.29 -12.04 -1.38
C LEU A 211 -14.53 -11.97 -0.50
N VAL A 212 -15.53 -12.74 -0.88
CA VAL A 212 -16.86 -12.80 -0.26
C VAL A 212 -17.30 -14.26 -0.14
N GLU A 213 -18.23 -14.49 0.78
CA GLU A 213 -18.91 -15.78 0.95
C GLU A 213 -20.31 -15.66 0.36
N ALA A 214 -20.65 -16.47 -0.63
CA ALA A 214 -22.02 -16.54 -1.14
C ALA A 214 -22.94 -17.07 -0.03
N CYS A 215 -24.13 -16.48 0.09
CA CYS A 215 -25.17 -16.93 1.03
C CYS A 215 -26.20 -17.81 0.32
#